data_AF-A0A501Y1U7-F1
#
_entry.id   AF-A0A501Y1U7-F1
#
_cell.length_a   1.000
_cell.length_b   1.000
_cell.length_c   1.000
_cell.angle_alpha   90.00
_cell.angle_beta   90.00
_cell.angle_gamma   90.00
#
_symmetry.space_group_name_H-M   'P 1'
#
loop_
_entity.id
_entity.type
_entity.pdbx_description
1 polymer ?
#
loop_
_entity_poly.entity_id
_entity_poly.type
_entity_poly.pdbx_seq_one_letter_code
_entity_poly.pdbx_strand_id
1 'polypeptide(L)'
;MKYDKVIDRIKSGNISRADLVKLKRNADEKYSKGDTDAKYVIDAINNSTPTDSYILFMGFCPGADFNERLDTEWKEKGICRFDYHESEHQVERFNSICKGDLVILKKREQFGKTMKLYGFGRVSGIAYDNDQVRYLKMDWSDQEETIEVPLMGCNSTVDIRTIEAVENEMTEEFYTWLKA
;
A
#
# COMPACT_ATOMS: atom_id res chain seq x y z
N MET A 1 -23.44 -12.39 19.55
CA MET A 1 -23.10 -11.16 20.30
C MET A 1 -23.63 -9.94 19.54
N LYS A 2 -23.90 -8.83 20.22
CA LYS A 2 -24.52 -7.63 19.60
C LYS A 2 -23.73 -7.05 18.40
N TYR A 3 -22.41 -7.24 18.40
CA TYR A 3 -21.48 -6.65 17.42
C TYR A 3 -20.74 -7.66 16.54
N ASP A 4 -21.23 -8.90 16.41
CA ASP A 4 -20.54 -9.96 15.65
C ASP A 4 -20.10 -9.49 14.25
N LYS A 5 -21.02 -8.92 13.47
CA LYS A 5 -20.72 -8.41 12.11
C LYS A 5 -19.62 -7.35 12.08
N VAL A 6 -19.56 -6.49 13.09
CA VAL A 6 -18.54 -5.42 13.18
C VAL A 6 -17.20 -6.02 13.55
N ILE A 7 -17.19 -6.98 14.48
CA ILE A 7 -15.98 -7.69 14.92
C ILE A 7 -15.41 -8.53 13.79
N ASP A 8 -16.25 -9.22 13.03
CA ASP A 8 -15.82 -9.99 11.86
C ASP A 8 -15.17 -9.08 10.81
N ARG A 9 -15.72 -7.87 10.60
CA ARG A 9 -15.14 -6.87 9.69
C ARG A 9 -13.82 -6.29 10.20
N ILE A 10 -13.67 -6.09 11.51
CA ILE A 10 -12.37 -5.67 12.09
C ILE A 10 -11.34 -6.79 11.92
N LYS A 11 -11.73 -8.04 12.19
CA LYS A 11 -10.87 -9.23 12.07
C LYS A 11 -10.50 -9.56 10.63
N SER A 12 -11.35 -9.21 9.67
CA SER A 12 -11.04 -9.39 8.25
C SER A 12 -9.92 -8.46 7.77
N GLY A 13 -9.56 -7.43 8.54
CA GLY A 13 -8.52 -6.46 8.17
C GLY A 13 -8.98 -5.39 7.18
N ASN A 14 -10.22 -5.46 6.70
CA ASN A 14 -10.78 -4.58 5.67
C ASN A 14 -11.39 -3.31 6.29
N ILE A 15 -10.74 -2.74 7.31
CA ILE A 15 -11.12 -1.45 7.88
C ILE A 15 -9.88 -0.58 7.92
N SER A 16 -9.95 0.54 7.19
CA SER A 16 -8.91 1.56 7.18
C SER A 16 -8.55 2.02 8.59
N ARG A 17 -7.30 2.45 8.80
CA ARG A 17 -6.86 3.02 10.09
C ARG A 17 -7.76 4.18 10.55
N ALA A 18 -8.20 5.03 9.63
CA ALA A 18 -9.07 6.17 9.92
C ALA A 18 -10.45 5.71 10.45
N ASP A 19 -11.00 4.65 9.85
CA ASP A 19 -12.28 4.10 10.30
C ASP A 19 -12.14 3.28 11.58
N LEU A 20 -11.03 2.55 11.78
CA LEU A 20 -10.71 1.93 13.07
C LEU A 20 -10.68 2.96 14.20
N VAL A 21 -10.11 4.15 13.98
CA VAL A 21 -10.09 5.24 14.97
C VAL A 21 -11.50 5.74 15.29
N LYS A 22 -12.35 5.98 14.27
CA LYS A 22 -13.75 6.38 14.48
C LYS A 22 -14.54 5.29 15.21
N LEU A 23 -14.35 4.04 14.79
CA LEU A 23 -15.02 2.87 15.34
C LEU A 23 -14.65 2.68 16.82
N LYS A 24 -13.36 2.85 17.14
CA LYS A 24 -12.84 2.78 18.51
C LYS A 24 -13.47 3.86 19.39
N ARG A 25 -13.49 5.12 18.95
CA ARG A 25 -14.13 6.22 19.69
C ARG A 25 -15.59 5.93 20.00
N ASN A 26 -16.34 5.42 19.02
CA ASN A 26 -17.75 5.07 19.20
C ASN A 26 -17.94 3.87 20.15
N ALA A 27 -17.03 2.89 20.10
CA ALA A 27 -17.06 1.74 20.99
C ALA A 27 -16.71 2.13 22.44
N ASP A 28 -15.70 2.99 22.62
CA ASP A 28 -15.33 3.57 23.93
C ASP A 28 -16.51 4.36 24.53
N GLU A 29 -17.19 5.18 23.73
CA GLU A 29 -18.36 5.94 24.19
C GLU A 29 -19.51 5.02 24.63
N LYS A 30 -19.82 3.98 23.86
CA LYS A 30 -20.87 3.00 24.22
C LYS A 30 -20.51 2.21 25.46
N TYR A 31 -19.25 1.79 25.60
CA TYR A 31 -18.76 1.10 26.78
C TYR A 31 -18.89 1.98 28.03
N SER A 32 -18.54 3.27 27.94
CA SER A 32 -18.70 4.24 29.03
C SER A 32 -20.15 4.45 29.47
N LYS A 33 -21.10 4.19 28.58
CA LYS A 33 -22.55 4.27 28.82
C LYS A 33 -23.16 2.95 29.33
N GLY A 34 -22.35 1.93 29.61
CA GLY A 34 -22.78 0.66 30.20
C GLY A 34 -23.01 -0.48 29.20
N ASP A 35 -22.71 -0.29 27.91
CA ASP A 35 -22.80 -1.35 26.91
C ASP A 35 -21.56 -2.26 26.96
N THR A 36 -21.61 -3.31 27.78
CA THR A 36 -20.47 -4.21 28.01
C THR A 36 -20.03 -4.97 26.75
N ASP A 37 -20.94 -5.22 25.80
CA ASP A 37 -20.63 -5.88 24.52
C ASP A 37 -19.67 -5.03 23.65
N ALA A 38 -19.63 -3.71 23.85
CA ALA A 38 -18.72 -2.82 23.12
C ALA A 38 -17.24 -3.11 23.44
N LYS A 39 -16.94 -3.74 24.59
CA LYS A 39 -15.58 -4.15 24.96
C LYS A 39 -14.97 -5.12 23.95
N TYR A 40 -15.76 -6.03 23.39
CA TYR A 40 -15.28 -6.98 22.37
C TYR A 40 -14.90 -6.29 21.05
N VAL A 41 -15.56 -5.18 20.72
CA VAL A 41 -15.20 -4.35 19.58
C VAL A 41 -13.87 -3.63 19.84
N ILE A 42 -13.71 -3.04 21.04
CA ILE A 42 -12.46 -2.38 21.45
C ILE A 42 -11.30 -3.38 21.42
N ASP A 43 -11.50 -4.59 21.92
CA ASP A 43 -10.47 -5.64 21.91
C ASP A 43 -10.15 -6.14 20.51
N ALA A 44 -11.15 -6.30 19.64
CA ALA A 44 -10.91 -6.64 18.25
C ALA A 44 -10.09 -5.54 17.53
N ILE A 45 -10.37 -4.26 17.80
CA ILE A 45 -9.60 -3.14 17.22
C ILE A 45 -8.19 -3.09 17.78
N ASN A 46 -8.01 -3.21 19.10
CA ASN A 46 -6.70 -3.15 19.74
C ASN A 46 -5.77 -4.30 19.29
N ASN A 47 -6.34 -5.42 18.86
CA ASN A 47 -5.61 -6.56 18.29
C ASN A 47 -5.60 -6.57 16.76
N SER A 48 -6.25 -5.60 16.10
CA SER A 48 -6.21 -5.45 14.65
C SER A 48 -4.91 -4.78 14.23
N THR A 49 -4.33 -5.22 13.11
CA THR A 49 -3.22 -4.52 12.47
C THR A 49 -3.85 -3.52 11.50
N PRO A 50 -3.77 -2.19 11.73
CA PRO A 50 -4.37 -1.24 10.81
C PRO A 50 -3.71 -1.38 9.44
N THR A 51 -4.50 -1.56 8.40
CA THR A 51 -4.04 -1.51 7.01
C THR A 51 -3.47 -0.13 6.71
N ASP A 52 -2.50 -0.09 5.81
CA ASP A 52 -1.91 1.15 5.29
C ASP A 52 -3.01 2.14 4.89
N SER A 53 -2.79 3.44 5.05
CA SER A 53 -3.77 4.42 4.52
C SER A 53 -3.74 4.52 3.00
N TYR A 54 -2.62 4.13 2.39
CA TYR A 54 -2.41 4.09 0.95
C TYR A 54 -1.31 3.10 0.57
N ILE A 55 -1.23 2.78 -0.71
CA ILE A 55 -0.13 2.02 -1.32
C ILE A 55 0.46 2.85 -2.47
N LEU A 56 1.79 2.91 -2.56
CA LEU A 56 2.47 3.39 -3.76
C LEU A 56 2.59 2.25 -4.78
N PHE A 57 1.98 2.42 -5.95
CA PHE A 57 2.22 1.61 -7.14
C PHE A 57 3.26 2.29 -8.02
N MET A 58 4.49 1.78 -8.01
CA MET A 58 5.66 2.36 -8.63
C MET A 58 6.00 1.68 -9.97
N GLY A 59 6.00 2.46 -11.05
CA GLY A 59 6.53 2.04 -12.34
C GLY A 59 8.06 2.02 -12.34
N PHE A 60 8.64 1.01 -12.99
CA PHE A 60 10.09 0.79 -13.03
C PHE A 60 10.65 0.68 -14.46
N CYS A 61 9.82 0.92 -15.47
CA CYS A 61 10.21 0.92 -16.89
C CYS A 61 10.23 2.36 -17.44
N PRO A 62 11.38 3.05 -17.40
CA PRO A 62 11.67 4.23 -18.22
C PRO A 62 11.04 4.18 -19.61
N GLY A 63 10.32 5.23 -20.01
CA GLY A 63 9.70 5.30 -21.34
C GLY A 63 8.73 4.17 -21.68
N ALA A 64 8.26 3.40 -20.68
CA ALA A 64 7.52 2.15 -20.84
C ALA A 64 8.30 1.02 -21.56
N ASP A 65 9.63 1.13 -21.67
CA ASP A 65 10.50 0.09 -22.23
C ASP A 65 10.86 -0.94 -21.15
N PHE A 66 10.54 -2.21 -21.42
CA PHE A 66 10.85 -3.30 -20.51
C PHE A 66 12.34 -3.71 -20.53
N ASN A 67 13.07 -3.38 -21.59
CA ASN A 67 14.50 -3.64 -21.66
C ASN A 67 15.29 -2.71 -20.73
N GLU A 68 14.73 -1.55 -20.42
CA GLU A 68 15.28 -0.54 -19.51
C GLU A 68 14.75 -0.69 -18.08
N ARG A 69 14.23 -1.88 -17.71
CA ARG A 69 13.63 -2.12 -16.39
C ARG A 69 14.63 -1.91 -15.25
N LEU A 70 14.19 -1.23 -14.20
CA LEU A 70 15.01 -0.90 -13.03
C LEU A 70 14.71 -1.75 -11.79
N ASP A 71 13.63 -2.55 -11.79
CA ASP A 71 13.17 -3.28 -10.63
C ASP A 71 14.17 -4.31 -10.10
N THR A 72 14.91 -4.99 -10.97
CA THR A 72 15.96 -5.94 -10.56
C THR A 72 17.06 -5.23 -9.77
N GLU A 73 17.61 -4.15 -10.33
CA GLU A 73 18.67 -3.36 -9.68
C GLU A 73 18.17 -2.75 -8.36
N TRP A 74 16.95 -2.23 -8.36
CA TRP A 74 16.32 -1.64 -7.18
C TRP A 74 16.14 -2.67 -6.05
N LYS A 75 15.74 -3.90 -6.38
CA LYS A 75 15.64 -4.99 -5.41
C LYS A 75 17.00 -5.38 -4.84
N GLU A 76 18.00 -5.61 -5.71
CA GLU A 76 19.36 -5.96 -5.30
C GLU A 76 20.00 -4.90 -4.40
N LYS A 77 19.79 -3.62 -4.69
CA LYS A 77 20.37 -2.51 -3.92
C LYS A 77 19.55 -2.10 -2.70
N GLY A 78 18.33 -2.62 -2.53
CA GLY A 78 17.43 -2.19 -1.47
C GLY A 78 17.00 -0.73 -1.60
N ILE A 79 16.71 -0.27 -2.83
CA ILE A 79 16.31 1.12 -3.10
C ILE A 79 15.08 1.21 -4.01
N CYS A 80 14.47 2.39 -4.08
CA CYS A 80 13.48 2.77 -5.10
C CYS A 80 13.69 4.25 -5.46
N ARG A 81 13.71 4.58 -6.75
CA ARG A 81 14.03 5.93 -7.25
C ARG A 81 12.98 6.47 -8.21
N PHE A 82 12.84 7.79 -8.25
CA PHE A 82 12.06 8.48 -9.27
C PHE A 82 12.85 9.69 -9.78
N ASP A 83 13.60 9.51 -10.86
CA ASP A 83 14.53 10.50 -11.39
C ASP A 83 13.92 11.38 -12.52
N TYR A 84 12.67 11.11 -12.91
CA TYR A 84 11.99 11.83 -13.99
C TYR A 84 11.27 13.09 -13.47
N HIS A 85 12.01 14.19 -13.36
CA HIS A 85 11.53 15.41 -12.72
C HIS A 85 10.59 16.28 -13.58
N GLU A 86 10.31 15.89 -14.83
CA GLU A 86 9.45 16.66 -15.74
C GLU A 86 7.98 16.71 -15.29
N SER A 87 7.56 15.84 -14.36
CA SER A 87 6.20 15.80 -13.84
C SER A 87 6.16 16.19 -12.36
N GLU A 88 5.99 17.49 -12.08
CA GLU A 88 5.95 18.05 -10.71
C GLU A 88 5.00 17.27 -9.80
N HIS A 89 3.80 16.95 -10.28
CA HIS A 89 2.81 16.18 -9.51
C HIS A 89 3.28 14.78 -9.10
N GLN A 90 4.02 14.08 -9.97
CA GLN A 90 4.58 12.77 -9.63
C GLN A 90 5.75 12.91 -8.66
N VAL A 91 6.56 13.97 -8.79
CA VAL A 91 7.61 14.30 -7.84
C VAL A 91 7.03 14.57 -6.46
N GLU A 92 5.97 15.38 -6.36
CA GLU A 92 5.29 15.67 -5.09
C GLU A 92 4.74 14.41 -4.42
N ARG A 93 4.06 13.55 -5.19
CA ARG A 93 3.58 12.24 -4.70
C ARG A 93 4.71 11.35 -4.22
N PHE A 94 5.79 11.25 -4.99
CA PHE A 94 6.94 10.46 -4.56
C PHE A 94 7.53 11.03 -3.27
N ASN A 95 7.63 12.36 -3.19
CA ASN A 95 8.13 13.10 -2.03
C ASN A 95 7.25 12.98 -0.77
N SER A 96 5.97 12.63 -0.90
CA SER A 96 5.11 12.37 0.27
C SER A 96 5.34 11.02 0.93
N ILE A 97 6.00 10.07 0.25
CA ILE A 97 6.25 8.72 0.77
C ILE A 97 7.22 8.75 1.96
N CYS A 98 6.90 8.03 3.02
CA CYS A 98 7.62 8.02 4.28
C CYS A 98 8.08 6.60 4.66
N LYS A 99 8.95 6.53 5.68
CA LYS A 99 9.34 5.26 6.29
C LYS A 99 8.11 4.49 6.78
N GLY A 100 8.06 3.20 6.45
CA GLY A 100 6.97 2.28 6.78
C GLY A 100 5.94 2.08 5.66
N ASP A 101 5.90 2.98 4.68
CA ASP A 101 4.93 2.88 3.59
C ASP A 101 5.17 1.66 2.71
N LEU A 102 4.07 1.10 2.17
CA LEU A 102 4.11 0.00 1.22
C LEU A 102 4.36 0.53 -0.20
N VAL A 103 5.35 -0.05 -0.86
CA VAL A 103 5.65 0.17 -2.27
C VAL A 103 5.48 -1.15 -3.02
N ILE A 104 4.75 -1.10 -4.13
CA ILE A 104 4.53 -2.23 -5.04
C ILE A 104 5.04 -1.83 -6.42
N LEU A 105 5.92 -2.65 -7.00
CA LEU A 105 6.44 -2.46 -8.34
C LEU A 105 5.42 -2.95 -9.37
N LYS A 106 5.09 -2.11 -10.35
CA LYS A 106 4.07 -2.40 -11.37
C LYS A 106 4.51 -2.08 -12.80
N LYS A 107 3.92 -2.81 -13.75
CA LYS A 107 3.94 -2.48 -15.17
C LYS A 107 2.53 -2.59 -15.73
N ARG A 108 2.13 -1.67 -16.59
CA ARG A 108 0.86 -1.79 -17.33
C ARG A 108 0.99 -2.89 -18.39
N GLU A 109 -0.01 -3.76 -18.46
CA GLU A 109 -0.10 -4.84 -19.47
C GLU A 109 -1.11 -4.44 -20.55
N GLN A 110 -2.41 -4.53 -20.25
CA GLN A 110 -3.45 -4.06 -21.15
C GLN A 110 -3.81 -2.60 -20.85
N PHE A 111 -3.68 -1.74 -21.86
CA PHE A 111 -3.97 -0.32 -21.73
C PHE A 111 -5.38 -0.09 -21.15
N GLY A 112 -5.44 0.61 -20.01
CA GLY A 112 -6.69 0.94 -19.34
C GLY A 112 -7.39 -0.21 -18.60
N LYS A 113 -6.81 -1.42 -18.55
CA LYS A 113 -7.48 -2.60 -17.97
C LYS A 113 -6.71 -3.22 -16.81
N THR A 114 -5.47 -3.67 -17.07
CA THR A 114 -4.70 -4.46 -16.11
C THR A 114 -3.27 -3.98 -15.96
N MET A 115 -2.69 -4.34 -14.82
CA MET A 115 -1.27 -4.17 -14.55
C MET A 115 -0.71 -5.46 -13.95
N LYS A 116 0.57 -5.70 -14.18
CA LYS A 116 1.31 -6.79 -13.58
C LYS A 116 2.21 -6.27 -12.47
N LEU A 117 2.25 -6.98 -11.35
CA LEU A 117 3.04 -6.65 -10.16
C LEU A 117 4.31 -7.49 -10.14
N TYR A 118 5.44 -6.88 -9.76
CA TYR A 118 6.80 -7.45 -9.89
C TYR A 118 7.57 -7.57 -8.57
N GLY A 119 6.94 -7.20 -7.47
CA GLY A 119 7.49 -7.23 -6.13
C GLY A 119 6.92 -6.14 -5.25
N PHE A 120 7.08 -6.29 -3.95
CA PHE A 120 6.65 -5.31 -2.97
C PHE A 120 7.65 -5.22 -1.82
N GLY A 121 7.63 -4.10 -1.11
CA GLY A 121 8.53 -3.85 0.00
C GLY A 121 8.09 -2.67 0.83
N ARG A 122 8.71 -2.54 2.00
CA ARG A 122 8.46 -1.44 2.94
C ARG A 122 9.59 -0.44 2.87
N VAL A 123 9.26 0.84 2.95
CA VAL A 123 10.28 1.88 3.03
C VAL A 123 10.99 1.79 4.38
N SER A 124 12.28 1.47 4.37
CA SER A 124 13.12 1.39 5.58
C SER A 124 13.69 2.76 5.99
N GLY A 125 13.79 3.69 5.04
CA GLY A 125 14.21 5.08 5.29
C GLY A 125 14.22 5.94 4.03
N ILE A 126 14.52 7.23 4.21
CA ILE A 126 14.69 8.21 3.12
C ILE A 126 16.16 8.58 3.02
N ALA A 127 16.68 8.72 1.81
CA ALA A 127 18.05 9.15 1.56
C ALA A 127 18.14 10.02 0.30
N TYR A 128 19.33 10.59 0.10
CA TYR A 128 19.64 11.50 -1.00
C TYR A 128 20.98 11.08 -1.59
N ASP A 129 21.11 11.18 -2.92
CA ASP A 129 22.40 10.96 -3.57
C ASP A 129 23.26 12.23 -3.57
N ASN A 130 24.39 12.19 -4.28
CA ASN A 130 25.34 13.31 -4.32
C ASN A 130 24.75 14.56 -4.97
N ASP A 131 23.77 14.40 -5.87
CA ASP A 131 23.07 15.48 -6.55
C ASP A 131 21.84 15.96 -5.77
N GLN A 132 21.69 15.51 -4.52
CA GLN A 132 20.53 15.77 -3.65
C GLN A 132 19.21 15.22 -4.21
N VAL A 133 19.27 14.22 -5.09
CA VAL A 133 18.07 13.54 -5.58
C VAL A 133 17.61 12.54 -4.54
N ARG A 134 16.34 12.66 -4.14
CA ARG A 134 15.69 11.84 -3.12
C ARG A 134 15.47 10.41 -3.63
N TYR A 135 15.77 9.42 -2.80
CA TYR A 135 15.39 8.04 -3.03
C TYR A 135 14.90 7.36 -1.75
N LEU A 136 14.14 6.28 -1.93
CA LEU A 136 13.64 5.46 -0.84
C LEU A 136 14.63 4.32 -0.60
N LYS A 137 15.02 4.10 0.65
CA LYS A 137 15.63 2.83 1.08
C LYS A 137 14.51 1.85 1.34
N MET A 138 14.67 0.64 0.85
CA MET A 138 13.63 -0.38 0.79
C MET A 138 14.06 -1.63 1.55
N ASP A 139 13.09 -2.25 2.19
CA ASP A 139 13.12 -3.62 2.69
C ASP A 139 12.16 -4.42 1.80
N TRP A 140 12.71 -5.03 0.75
CA TRP A 140 11.95 -5.75 -0.27
C TRP A 140 11.57 -7.15 0.25
N SER A 141 10.38 -7.64 -0.10
CA SER A 141 10.06 -9.06 0.09
C SER A 141 10.95 -9.92 -0.82
N ASP A 142 11.35 -11.08 -0.31
CA ASP A 142 12.14 -12.07 -1.04
C ASP A 142 11.32 -12.83 -2.11
N GLN A 143 10.00 -12.65 -2.14
CA GLN A 143 9.14 -13.32 -3.10
C GLN A 143 9.29 -12.76 -4.52
N GLU A 144 9.42 -13.66 -5.50
CA GLU A 144 9.66 -13.32 -6.91
C GLU A 144 8.42 -13.49 -7.80
N GLU A 145 7.30 -13.96 -7.25
CA GLU A 145 6.10 -14.21 -8.03
C GLU A 145 5.53 -12.90 -8.59
N THR A 146 4.95 -13.01 -9.79
CA THR A 146 4.28 -11.88 -10.44
C THR A 146 2.82 -12.22 -10.67
N ILE A 147 1.93 -11.28 -10.39
CA ILE A 147 0.48 -11.44 -10.59
C ILE A 147 -0.06 -10.33 -11.49
N GLU A 148 -1.12 -10.63 -12.25
CA GLU A 148 -1.87 -9.63 -13.02
C GLU A 148 -3.13 -9.23 -12.26
N VAL A 149 -3.35 -7.92 -12.11
CA VAL A 149 -4.43 -7.33 -11.32
C VAL A 149 -5.12 -6.19 -12.08
N PRO A 150 -6.31 -5.74 -11.66
CA PRO A 150 -6.95 -4.55 -12.23
C PRO A 150 -6.06 -3.31 -12.15
N LEU A 151 -6.16 -2.43 -13.14
CA LEU A 151 -5.30 -1.24 -13.23
C LEU A 151 -5.56 -0.21 -12.12
N MET A 152 -6.81 -0.09 -11.63
CA MET A 152 -7.21 0.90 -10.62
C MET A 152 -6.80 2.35 -10.93
N GLY A 153 -6.76 2.70 -12.21
CA GLY A 153 -6.31 4.01 -12.68
C GLY A 153 -4.80 4.28 -12.52
N CYS A 154 -3.98 3.28 -12.18
CA CYS A 154 -2.53 3.38 -12.05
C CYS A 154 -1.83 3.57 -13.42
N ASN A 155 -2.02 4.75 -14.02
CA ASN A 155 -1.56 5.09 -15.37
C ASN A 155 -0.16 5.69 -15.43
N SER A 156 0.38 6.15 -14.31
CA SER A 156 1.61 6.94 -14.22
C SER A 156 2.79 6.09 -13.73
N THR A 157 3.97 6.69 -13.58
CA THR A 157 5.08 6.03 -12.88
C THR A 157 4.83 6.04 -11.38
N VAL A 158 4.35 7.16 -10.83
CA VAL A 158 4.07 7.31 -9.39
C VAL A 158 2.56 7.41 -9.17
N ASP A 159 1.93 6.31 -8.76
CA ASP A 159 0.51 6.26 -8.42
C ASP A 159 0.29 5.87 -6.95
N ILE A 160 -0.25 6.79 -6.16
CA ILE A 160 -0.69 6.52 -4.79
C ILE A 160 -2.18 6.19 -4.82
N ARG A 161 -2.56 5.05 -4.26
CA ARG A 161 -3.95 4.62 -4.13
C ARG A 161 -4.32 4.51 -2.67
N THR A 162 -5.46 5.08 -2.30
CA THR A 162 -6.02 4.89 -0.95
C THR A 162 -6.32 3.41 -0.76
N ILE A 163 -6.20 2.94 0.48
CA ILE A 163 -6.50 1.54 0.78
C ILE A 163 -7.94 1.18 0.44
N GLU A 164 -8.89 2.10 0.61
CA GLU A 164 -10.28 1.91 0.21
C GLU A 164 -10.42 1.62 -1.29
N ALA A 165 -9.67 2.33 -2.15
CA ALA A 165 -9.68 2.07 -3.58
C ALA A 165 -9.06 0.70 -3.91
N VAL A 166 -7.98 0.34 -3.22
CA VAL A 166 -7.32 -0.96 -3.35
C VAL A 166 -8.28 -2.09 -2.95
N GLU A 167 -8.95 -1.97 -1.80
CA GLU A 167 -9.92 -2.93 -1.27
C GLU A 167 -11.14 -3.11 -2.17
N ASN A 168 -11.60 -2.05 -2.82
CA ASN A 168 -12.75 -2.10 -3.72
C ASN A 168 -12.45 -2.78 -5.07
N GLU A 169 -11.19 -2.79 -5.51
CA GLU A 169 -10.83 -3.22 -6.87
C GLU A 169 -9.92 -4.47 -6.91
N MET A 170 -9.10 -4.72 -5.90
CA MET A 170 -8.18 -5.86 -5.87
C MET A 170 -8.87 -7.18 -5.52
N THR A 171 -8.32 -8.28 -6.05
CA THR A 171 -8.80 -9.65 -5.80
C THR A 171 -8.17 -10.25 -4.55
N GLU A 172 -8.74 -11.35 -4.02
CA GLU A 172 -8.13 -12.11 -2.91
C GLU A 172 -6.73 -12.66 -3.24
N GLU A 173 -6.45 -12.90 -4.52
CA GLU A 173 -5.13 -13.31 -5.01
C GLU A 173 -4.06 -12.26 -4.72
N PHE A 174 -4.39 -10.96 -4.86
CA PHE A 174 -3.48 -9.87 -4.51
C PHE A 174 -3.10 -9.89 -3.02
N TYR A 175 -4.07 -10.11 -2.14
CA TYR A 175 -3.81 -10.18 -0.69
C TYR A 175 -3.07 -11.43 -0.26
N THR A 176 -3.22 -12.52 -1.02
CA THR A 176 -2.43 -13.73 -0.82
C THR A 176 -0.98 -13.50 -1.24
N TRP A 177 -0.78 -12.86 -2.39
CA TRP A 177 0.53 -12.48 -2.90
C TRP A 177 1.29 -11.53 -1.97
N LEU A 178 0.62 -10.59 -1.31
CA LEU A 178 1.23 -9.69 -0.31
C LEU A 178 1.69 -10.37 0.99
N LYS A 179 1.34 -11.64 1.23
CA LYS A 179 1.71 -12.41 2.42
C LYS A 179 2.84 -13.41 2.15
N ALA A 180 3.18 -13.62 0.88
CA ALA A 180 4.26 -14.48 0.44
C ALA A 180 5.63 -13.84 0.71
#